data_AF-A0A8J6MND4-F1
#
_entry.id   AF-A0A8J6MND4-F1
#
_cell.length_a   1.000
_cell.length_b   1.000
_cell.length_c   1.000
_cell.angle_alpha   90.00
_cell.angle_beta   90.00
_cell.angle_gamma   90.00
#
_symmetry.space_group_name_H-M   'P 1'
#
loop_
_entity.id
_entity.type
_entity.pdbx_description
1 polymer ?
#
loop_
_entity_poly.entity_id
_entity_poly.type
_entity_poly.pdbx_seq_one_letter_code
_entity_poly.pdbx_strand_id
1 'polypeptide(L)'
;MSDLDKTKSIELKEVLLDDAEYEDEEEDEYDEEGEEEEEDDEIEVDTELFAEQVLRFSCFSDAPKGKDADELFDLIFAAYEDENLTEEQDHTVEFLLHIQEEESPFNLSRALEVWNKDDRALFLSLVKEISDSIDD
;
A
#
# COMPACT_ATOMS: atom_id res chain seq x y z
N MET A 1 27.39 -7.88 56.21
CA MET A 1 26.69 -7.00 55.27
C MET A 1 25.75 -7.93 54.51
N SER A 2 24.60 -8.37 55.04
CA SER A 2 23.38 -7.66 55.47
C SER A 2 22.86 -6.71 54.41
N ASP A 3 21.79 -7.14 53.74
CA ASP A 3 20.52 -6.46 53.38
C ASP A 3 19.84 -7.43 52.39
N LEU A 4 18.89 -8.32 52.69
CA LEU A 4 17.70 -8.32 53.56
C LEU A 4 16.62 -7.31 53.14
N ASP A 5 16.14 -7.44 51.91
CA ASP A 5 14.87 -6.82 51.52
C ASP A 5 13.68 -7.67 51.93
N LYS A 6 12.80 -7.02 52.68
CA LYS A 6 11.70 -7.57 53.45
C LYS A 6 10.40 -7.21 52.75
N THR A 7 9.56 -8.22 52.57
CA THR A 7 8.10 -8.18 52.82
C THR A 7 7.28 -7.11 52.08
N LYS A 8 6.26 -7.55 51.33
CA LYS A 8 4.90 -7.66 51.88
C LYS A 8 3.92 -8.15 50.82
N SER A 9 3.10 -9.09 51.26
CA SER A 9 1.85 -9.54 50.71
C SER A 9 1.03 -8.40 50.09
N ILE A 10 0.56 -8.62 48.87
CA ILE A 10 -0.58 -7.88 48.32
C ILE A 10 -1.79 -8.79 48.50
N GLU A 11 -2.73 -8.31 49.29
CA GLU A 11 -3.98 -8.97 49.63
C GLU A 11 -4.87 -9.05 48.38
N LEU A 12 -5.30 -10.27 48.03
CA LEU A 12 -6.43 -10.50 47.14
C LEU A 12 -7.69 -10.02 47.85
N LYS A 13 -8.16 -8.82 47.49
CA LYS A 13 -9.51 -8.39 47.85
C LYS A 13 -10.50 -9.13 46.97
N GLU A 14 -11.20 -10.07 47.59
CA GLU A 14 -12.45 -10.65 47.11
C GLU A 14 -13.41 -9.53 46.73
N VAL A 15 -13.74 -9.44 45.45
CA VAL A 15 -14.85 -8.62 44.96
C VAL A 15 -16.10 -9.48 45.04
N LEU A 16 -16.92 -9.17 46.04
CA LEU A 16 -18.30 -9.61 46.18
C LEU A 16 -19.08 -9.14 44.94
N LEU A 17 -19.52 -10.09 44.12
CA LEU A 17 -20.54 -9.89 43.10
C LEU A 17 -21.90 -10.11 43.77
N ASP A 18 -22.51 -9.02 44.20
CA ASP A 18 -23.92 -8.97 44.59
C ASP A 18 -24.79 -9.07 43.33
N ASP A 19 -25.85 -9.88 43.43
CA ASP A 19 -26.94 -10.05 42.49
C ASP A 19 -27.47 -8.70 41.97
N ALA A 20 -27.30 -8.45 40.68
CA ALA A 20 -28.11 -7.50 39.94
C ALA A 20 -28.74 -8.27 38.78
N GLU A 21 -30.04 -8.55 38.92
CA GLU A 21 -30.91 -9.06 37.87
C GLU A 21 -30.86 -8.11 36.67
N TYR A 22 -30.44 -8.60 35.50
CA TYR A 22 -30.58 -7.90 34.24
C TYR A 22 -31.86 -8.39 33.55
N GLU A 23 -32.88 -7.54 33.57
CA GLU A 23 -34.07 -7.67 32.73
C GLU A 23 -33.71 -7.23 31.29
N ASP A 24 -33.84 -8.19 30.38
CA ASP A 24 -34.39 -8.14 29.02
C ASP A 24 -34.76 -6.76 28.45
N GLU A 25 -34.21 -6.41 27.27
CA GLU A 25 -35.00 -5.95 26.11
C GLU A 25 -34.10 -5.83 24.86
N GLU A 26 -34.43 -6.70 23.91
CA GLU A 26 -34.06 -6.77 22.50
C GLU A 26 -34.15 -5.42 21.75
N GLU A 27 -33.19 -5.14 20.87
CA GLU A 27 -33.48 -4.68 19.49
C GLU A 27 -32.19 -4.73 18.66
N ASP A 28 -31.96 -5.89 18.05
CA ASP A 28 -31.12 -6.05 16.87
C ASP A 28 -31.75 -5.28 15.70
N GLU A 29 -31.37 -4.01 15.51
CA GLU A 29 -31.60 -3.29 14.26
C GLU A 29 -30.38 -3.52 13.35
N TYR A 30 -30.41 -4.64 12.63
CA TYR A 30 -29.56 -4.85 11.46
C TYR A 30 -30.10 -3.96 10.34
N ASP A 31 -29.44 -2.82 10.11
CA ASP A 31 -29.68 -2.01 8.92
C ASP A 31 -29.06 -2.74 7.71
N GLU A 32 -29.94 -3.30 6.91
CA GLU A 32 -29.69 -4.13 5.74
C GLU A 32 -29.42 -3.22 4.53
N GLU A 33 -28.24 -3.41 3.94
CA GLU A 33 -27.97 -3.24 2.50
C GLU A 33 -28.25 -1.87 1.88
N GLY A 34 -27.26 -0.99 2.06
CA GLY A 34 -26.80 -0.15 0.97
C GLY A 34 -25.45 -0.66 0.49
N GLU A 35 -25.43 -1.76 -0.27
CA GLU A 35 -24.34 -1.96 -1.23
C GLU A 35 -24.48 -0.82 -2.25
N GLU A 36 -23.85 0.32 -1.93
CA GLU A 36 -23.45 1.24 -2.97
C GLU A 36 -22.49 0.42 -3.84
N GLU A 37 -23.03 -0.10 -4.94
CA GLU A 37 -22.23 -0.47 -6.11
C GLU A 37 -21.44 0.81 -6.44
N GLU A 38 -20.27 0.96 -5.84
CA GLU A 38 -19.24 1.83 -6.39
C GLU A 38 -19.08 1.30 -7.81
N GLU A 39 -19.51 2.10 -8.79
CA GLU A 39 -19.13 1.88 -10.17
C GLU A 39 -17.61 1.76 -10.10
N ASP A 40 -17.09 0.52 -10.21
CA ASP A 40 -15.68 0.25 -10.44
C ASP A 40 -15.36 1.04 -11.71
N ASP A 41 -14.94 2.30 -11.53
CA ASP A 41 -14.26 3.07 -12.54
C ASP A 41 -13.02 2.23 -12.83
N GLU A 42 -13.12 1.34 -13.83
CA GLU A 42 -12.01 0.56 -14.35
C GLU A 42 -10.92 1.57 -14.67
N ILE A 43 -9.90 1.64 -13.81
CA ILE A 43 -8.73 2.49 -13.99
C ILE A 43 -8.16 2.17 -15.36
N GLU A 44 -8.34 3.07 -16.32
CA GLU A 44 -7.87 2.89 -17.69
C GLU A 44 -6.37 3.18 -17.73
N VAL A 45 -5.56 2.18 -17.36
CA VAL A 45 -4.10 2.26 -17.41
C VAL A 45 -3.62 2.11 -18.86
N ASP A 46 -2.81 3.07 -19.32
CA ASP A 46 -2.04 2.94 -20.57
C ASP A 46 -0.91 1.93 -20.35
N THR A 47 -1.18 0.68 -20.73
CA THR A 47 -0.25 -0.44 -20.59
C THR A 47 1.01 -0.25 -21.43
N GLU A 48 0.93 0.44 -22.59
CA GLU A 48 2.09 0.73 -23.43
C GLU A 48 3.04 1.69 -22.72
N LEU A 49 2.51 2.79 -22.17
CA LEU A 49 3.28 3.75 -21.39
C LEU A 49 3.88 3.08 -20.16
N PHE A 50 3.07 2.33 -19.40
CA PHE A 50 3.53 1.62 -18.21
C PHE A 50 4.69 0.66 -18.54
N ALA A 51 4.52 -0.19 -19.55
CA ALA A 51 5.53 -1.16 -19.97
C ALA A 51 6.83 -0.48 -20.45
N GLU A 52 6.72 0.63 -21.18
CA GLU A 52 7.89 1.41 -21.60
C GLU A 52 8.64 1.98 -20.38
N GLN A 53 7.93 2.59 -19.44
CA GLN A 53 8.57 3.25 -18.30
C GLN A 53 9.12 2.26 -17.28
N VAL A 54 8.39 1.19 -16.97
CA VAL A 54 8.81 0.20 -15.96
C VAL A 54 10.13 -0.47 -16.35
N LEU A 55 10.32 -0.76 -17.65
CA LEU A 55 11.55 -1.38 -18.17
C LEU A 55 12.77 -0.43 -18.16
N ARG A 56 12.56 0.89 -17.99
CA ARG A 56 13.65 1.87 -17.83
C ARG A 56 14.22 1.83 -16.41
N PHE A 57 13.43 1.46 -15.40
CA PHE A 57 13.89 1.38 -14.02
C PHE A 57 14.85 0.20 -13.84
N SER A 58 15.95 0.44 -13.13
CA SER A 58 17.00 -0.55 -12.91
C SER A 58 16.56 -1.67 -11.96
N CYS A 59 15.64 -1.38 -11.03
CA CYS A 59 14.98 -2.37 -10.18
C CYS A 59 14.14 -3.39 -10.98
N PHE A 60 13.78 -3.08 -12.23
CA PHE A 60 13.12 -4.00 -13.17
C PHE A 60 14.05 -4.55 -14.26
N SER A 61 15.37 -4.51 -14.03
CA SER A 61 16.34 -5.01 -15.02
C SER A 61 16.16 -6.49 -15.41
N ASP A 62 15.60 -7.29 -14.51
CA ASP A 62 15.30 -8.72 -14.70
C ASP A 62 13.90 -8.98 -15.32
N ALA A 63 13.11 -7.94 -15.58
CA ALA A 63 11.78 -8.08 -16.17
C ALA A 63 11.83 -8.66 -17.60
N PRO A 64 10.81 -9.47 -18.00
CA PRO A 64 10.81 -10.16 -19.28
C PRO A 64 10.53 -9.20 -20.46
N LYS A 65 11.58 -8.72 -21.11
CA LYS A 65 11.54 -7.75 -22.24
C LYS A 65 10.96 -8.29 -23.56
N GLY A 66 10.60 -9.57 -23.61
CA GLY A 66 10.07 -10.23 -24.82
C GLY A 66 8.55 -10.35 -24.85
N LYS A 67 7.87 -9.90 -23.79
CA LYS A 67 6.42 -9.83 -23.69
C LYS A 67 5.90 -8.55 -24.34
N ASP A 68 4.66 -8.58 -24.82
CA ASP A 68 3.94 -7.36 -25.16
C ASP A 68 3.55 -6.56 -23.90
N ALA A 69 3.03 -5.35 -24.11
CA ALA A 69 2.76 -4.39 -23.05
C ALA A 69 1.71 -4.91 -22.05
N ASP A 70 0.60 -5.46 -22.55
CA ASP A 70 -0.49 -6.01 -21.73
C ASP A 70 0.01 -7.21 -20.92
N GLU A 71 0.70 -8.16 -21.58
CA GLU A 71 1.27 -9.33 -20.89
C GLU A 71 2.32 -8.97 -19.83
N LEU A 72 3.03 -7.85 -20.00
CA LEU A 72 4.01 -7.35 -19.04
C LEU A 72 3.32 -6.64 -17.88
N PHE A 73 2.32 -5.81 -18.17
CA PHE A 73 1.50 -5.14 -17.17
C PHE A 73 0.83 -6.18 -16.26
N ASP A 74 0.09 -7.14 -16.82
CA ASP A 74 -0.59 -8.20 -16.07
C ASP A 74 0.38 -8.97 -15.15
N LEU A 75 1.59 -9.27 -15.63
CA LEU A 75 2.58 -10.01 -14.83
C LEU A 75 3.10 -9.18 -13.65
N ILE A 76 3.40 -7.90 -13.89
CA ILE A 76 3.93 -7.01 -12.85
C ILE A 76 2.84 -6.66 -11.86
N PHE A 77 1.62 -6.39 -12.34
CA PHE A 77 0.47 -6.04 -11.51
C PHE A 77 0.02 -7.22 -10.65
N ALA A 78 -0.02 -8.44 -11.20
CA ALA A 78 -0.25 -9.64 -10.38
C ALA A 78 0.84 -9.83 -9.31
N ALA A 79 2.11 -9.56 -9.64
CA ALA A 79 3.18 -9.63 -8.63
C ALA A 79 3.08 -8.53 -7.57
N TYR A 80 2.53 -7.36 -7.92
CA TYR A 80 2.22 -6.27 -7.00
C TYR A 80 1.09 -6.66 -6.04
N GLU A 81 -0.02 -7.18 -6.56
CA GLU A 81 -1.16 -7.66 -5.75
C GLU A 81 -0.78 -8.83 -4.83
N ASP A 82 0.11 -9.72 -5.28
CA ASP A 82 0.61 -10.87 -4.51
C ASP A 82 1.71 -10.48 -3.50
N GLU A 83 2.03 -9.18 -3.32
CA GLU A 83 3.13 -8.68 -2.47
C GLU A 83 4.49 -9.34 -2.78
N ASN A 84 4.73 -9.69 -4.05
CA ASN A 84 5.90 -10.43 -4.51
C ASN A 84 6.92 -9.56 -5.27
N LEU A 85 6.79 -8.24 -5.15
CA LEU A 85 7.78 -7.26 -5.62
C LEU A 85 8.76 -6.90 -4.51
N THR A 86 9.96 -6.43 -4.88
CA THR A 86 10.81 -5.74 -3.90
C THR A 86 10.22 -4.38 -3.57
N GLU A 87 10.60 -3.81 -2.42
CA GLU A 87 10.11 -2.48 -2.02
C GLU A 87 10.45 -1.39 -3.05
N GLU A 88 11.59 -1.49 -3.74
CA GLU A 88 11.93 -0.57 -4.83
C GLU A 88 11.02 -0.72 -6.05
N GLN A 89 10.61 -1.95 -6.37
CA GLN A 89 9.73 -2.26 -7.50
C GLN A 89 8.29 -1.82 -7.20
N ASP A 90 7.83 -2.06 -5.97
CA ASP A 90 6.53 -1.67 -5.45
C ASP A 90 6.29 -0.16 -5.63
N HIS A 91 7.19 0.66 -5.10
CA HIS A 91 7.11 2.12 -5.26
C HIS A 91 7.26 2.60 -6.70
N THR A 92 7.93 1.83 -7.58
CA THR A 92 7.95 2.14 -9.01
C THR A 92 6.59 1.88 -9.65
N VAL A 93 5.90 0.80 -9.31
CA VAL A 93 4.53 0.54 -9.78
C VAL A 93 3.59 1.63 -9.28
N GLU A 94 3.60 1.93 -7.97
CA GLU A 94 2.79 3.02 -7.39
C GLU A 94 3.02 4.35 -8.11
N PHE A 95 4.28 4.72 -8.37
CA PHE A 95 4.60 5.94 -9.10
C PHE A 95 4.02 5.95 -10.51
N LEU A 96 4.17 4.84 -11.26
CA LEU A 96 3.70 4.74 -12.65
C LEU A 96 2.17 4.72 -12.76
N LEU A 97 1.48 4.24 -11.73
CA LEU A 97 0.03 4.36 -11.62
C LEU A 97 -0.37 5.79 -11.25
N HIS A 98 0.31 6.41 -10.27
CA HIS A 98 0.04 7.77 -9.81
C HIS A 98 0.19 8.85 -10.90
N ILE A 99 1.12 8.67 -11.85
CA ILE A 99 1.25 9.62 -12.98
C ILE A 99 0.11 9.52 -14.00
N GLN A 100 -0.59 8.38 -14.05
CA GLN A 100 -1.71 8.14 -14.97
C GLN A 100 -3.04 8.47 -14.28
N GLU A 101 -3.16 8.13 -13.00
CA GLU A 101 -4.25 8.54 -12.13
C GLU A 101 -3.73 9.18 -10.84
N GLU A 102 -3.97 10.49 -10.69
CA GLU A 102 -3.53 11.27 -9.53
C GLU A 102 -4.07 10.72 -8.19
N GLU A 103 -5.22 10.04 -8.22
CA GLU A 103 -5.85 9.43 -7.03
C GLU A 103 -5.13 8.15 -6.57
N SER A 104 -4.38 7.49 -7.45
CA SER A 104 -3.59 6.31 -7.08
C SER A 104 -2.55 6.69 -6.02
N PRO A 105 -2.46 5.97 -4.89
CA PRO A 105 -1.57 6.32 -3.81
C PRO A 105 -0.09 6.18 -4.23
N PHE A 106 0.73 7.15 -3.83
CA PHE A 106 2.18 7.09 -4.03
C PHE A 106 2.93 7.77 -2.88
N ASN A 107 3.80 7.02 -2.19
CA ASN A 107 4.63 7.56 -1.12
C ASN A 107 6.01 8.01 -1.62
N LEU A 108 6.09 9.23 -2.14
CA LEU A 108 7.34 9.82 -2.63
C LEU A 108 8.48 9.77 -1.60
N SER A 109 8.18 10.03 -0.33
CA SER A 109 9.24 10.05 0.70
C SER A 109 9.88 8.68 0.86
N ARG A 110 9.06 7.62 0.91
CA ARG A 110 9.55 6.25 1.04
C ARG A 110 10.26 5.78 -0.23
N ALA A 111 9.69 6.08 -1.39
CA ALA A 111 10.30 5.76 -2.68
C ALA A 111 11.72 6.32 -2.81
N LEU A 112 11.94 7.59 -2.43
CA LEU A 112 13.27 8.21 -2.45
C LEU A 112 14.28 7.60 -1.48
N GLU A 113 13.82 6.98 -0.39
CA GLU A 113 14.69 6.28 0.57
C GLU A 113 15.17 4.94 0.02
N VAL A 114 14.27 4.16 -0.59
CA VAL A 114 14.55 2.78 -1.02
C VAL A 114 15.17 2.71 -2.40
N TRP A 115 14.78 3.61 -3.32
CA TRP A 115 15.31 3.60 -4.68
C TRP A 115 16.82 3.79 -4.68
N ASN A 116 17.48 3.09 -5.60
CA ASN A 116 18.89 3.29 -5.82
C ASN A 116 19.15 4.64 -6.54
N LYS A 117 20.41 4.95 -6.78
CA LYS A 117 20.79 6.24 -7.40
C LYS A 117 20.27 6.37 -8.83
N ASP A 118 20.26 5.27 -9.58
CA ASP A 118 19.89 5.27 -11.00
C ASP A 118 18.37 5.38 -11.15
N ASP A 119 17.60 4.67 -10.33
CA ASP A 119 16.13 4.78 -10.27
C ASP A 119 15.68 6.19 -9.89
N ARG A 120 16.31 6.80 -8.88
CA ARG A 120 16.03 8.22 -8.53
C ARG A 120 16.35 9.18 -9.66
N ALA A 121 17.43 8.94 -10.40
CA ALA A 121 17.81 9.79 -11.52
C ALA A 121 16.79 9.67 -12.66
N LEU A 122 16.30 8.46 -12.93
CA LEU A 122 15.24 8.22 -13.89
C LEU A 122 13.93 8.89 -13.47
N PHE A 123 13.50 8.71 -12.21
CA PHE A 123 12.31 9.37 -11.66
C PHE A 123 12.35 10.89 -11.91
N LEU A 124 13.46 11.55 -11.60
CA LEU A 124 13.61 12.99 -11.84
C LEU A 124 13.57 13.37 -13.33
N SER A 125 14.06 12.49 -14.21
CA SER A 125 13.94 12.67 -15.66
C SER A 125 12.48 12.60 -16.11
N LEU A 126 11.73 11.60 -15.64
CA LEU A 126 10.33 11.41 -15.98
C LEU A 126 9.46 12.56 -15.49
N VAL A 127 9.63 12.99 -14.23
CA VAL A 127 8.92 14.15 -13.70
C VAL A 127 9.20 15.41 -14.52
N LYS A 128 10.44 15.58 -14.98
CA LYS A 128 10.79 16.71 -15.84
C LYS A 128 10.16 16.57 -17.24
N GLU A 129 10.22 15.39 -17.86
CA GLU A 129 9.59 15.11 -19.16
C GLU A 129 8.09 15.41 -19.12
N ILE A 130 7.39 14.99 -18.06
CA ILE A 130 5.97 15.29 -17.83
C ILE A 130 5.75 16.79 -17.63
N SER A 131 6.54 17.44 -16.76
CA SER A 131 6.41 18.88 -16.50
C SER A 131 6.62 19.70 -17.78
N ASP A 132 7.62 19.36 -18.59
CA ASP A 132 7.92 20.07 -19.84
C ASP A 132 6.78 19.88 -20.87
N SER A 133 6.04 18.77 -20.82
CA SER A 133 4.90 18.50 -21.72
C SER A 133 3.63 19.29 -21.40
N ILE A 134 3.52 19.84 -20.19
CA ILE A 134 2.36 20.63 -19.73
C ILE A 134 2.49 22.11 -20.16
N ASP A 135 3.72 22.59 -20.38
CA ASP A 135 4.02 23.99 -20.72
C ASP A 135 4.00 24.29 -22.25
N ASP A 136 3.79 23.29 -23.12
CA ASP A 136 3.68 23.40 -24.59
C ASP A 136 2.21 23.45 -25.09
#